data_AF-A0A958X8M1-F1
#
_entry.id   AF-A0A958X8M1-F1
#
_cell.length_a   1.000
_cell.length_b   1.000
_cell.length_c   1.000
_cell.angle_alpha   90.00
_cell.angle_beta   90.00
_cell.angle_gamma   90.00
#
_symmetry.space_group_name_H-M   'P 1'
#
loop_
_entity.id
_entity.type
_entity.pdbx_description
1 polymer ?
#
loop_
_entity_poly.entity_id
_entity_poly.type
_entity_poly.pdbx_seq_one_letter_code
_entity_poly.pdbx_strand_id
1 'polypeptide(L)'
;MKKLFAALLFMLPLFLCAQEMEEGSIRYLVTHNWTKKMAAVDYISKQQRERIAYMWGNRSEWKVYTVLYFSATQSRYEDSEERAEPDDEGYSWRKDVYNIKRDFESNTIQDAIQLLGKTYVIEDTLIAPEWKILNDIKEVAGHVCMKAFLEDTLKQQKITAWFALDMPLSAGPERLCGLPGLILEVDVNDGAMLISADKIDLRKLDKELNMPKKLKGKRIKEAEYYALLKKHIEDRRKAEEPAFWGMRY
;
A
#
# COMPACT_ATOMS: atom_id res chain seq x y z
N MET A 1 67.63 -8.16 -27.41
CA MET A 1 66.96 -7.55 -26.24
C MET A 1 66.06 -6.40 -26.69
N LYS A 2 64.78 -6.64 -27.00
CA LYS A 2 63.73 -5.61 -27.06
C LYS A 2 62.45 -6.24 -26.52
N LYS A 3 61.90 -5.59 -25.49
CA LYS A 3 60.90 -6.12 -24.55
C LYS A 3 59.52 -6.16 -25.23
N LEU A 4 58.83 -7.32 -25.15
CA LEU A 4 57.40 -7.41 -25.45
C LEU A 4 56.63 -6.71 -24.32
N PHE A 5 55.81 -5.72 -24.69
CA PHE A 5 54.76 -5.19 -23.82
C PHE A 5 53.54 -6.11 -23.94
N ALA A 6 53.27 -6.90 -22.91
CA ALA A 6 51.99 -7.59 -22.77
C ALA A 6 51.00 -6.62 -22.12
N ALA A 7 50.03 -6.15 -22.90
CA ALA A 7 48.88 -5.41 -22.37
C ALA A 7 47.99 -6.40 -21.59
N LEU A 8 47.97 -6.29 -20.27
CA LEU A 8 47.05 -7.04 -19.42
C LEU A 8 45.67 -6.40 -19.55
N LEU A 9 44.83 -6.96 -20.41
CA LEU A 9 43.41 -6.61 -20.49
C LEU A 9 42.74 -7.19 -19.24
N PHE A 10 42.57 -6.38 -18.20
CA PHE A 10 41.74 -6.73 -17.05
C PHE A 10 40.28 -6.71 -17.53
N MET A 11 39.80 -7.85 -18.05
CA MET A 11 38.37 -8.11 -18.17
C MET A 11 37.83 -8.12 -16.75
N LEU A 12 37.30 -6.98 -16.30
CA LEU A 12 36.35 -6.98 -15.19
C LEU A 12 35.26 -7.99 -15.56
N PRO A 13 34.93 -8.95 -14.70
CA PRO A 13 33.71 -9.71 -14.91
C PRO A 13 32.58 -8.68 -14.85
N LEU A 14 31.94 -8.44 -15.99
CA LEU A 14 30.58 -7.94 -16.00
C LEU A 14 29.82 -8.88 -15.08
N PHE A 15 29.48 -8.38 -13.89
CA PHE A 15 28.45 -8.97 -13.07
C PHE A 15 27.17 -8.94 -13.91
N LEU A 16 27.00 -9.94 -14.78
CA LEU A 16 25.68 -10.45 -15.14
C LEU A 16 25.15 -11.14 -13.87
N CYS A 17 24.80 -10.35 -12.87
CA CYS A 17 23.87 -10.82 -11.86
C CYS A 17 22.49 -10.65 -12.47
N ALA A 18 21.96 -11.78 -12.92
CA ALA A 18 20.54 -12.08 -12.98
C ALA A 18 19.63 -10.97 -13.53
N GLN A 19 19.36 -11.01 -14.85
CA GLN A 19 18.01 -10.71 -15.32
C GLN A 19 17.11 -11.91 -14.97
N GLU A 20 16.96 -12.20 -13.68
CA GLU A 20 15.84 -13.00 -13.22
C GLU A 20 14.62 -12.08 -13.29
N MET A 21 13.58 -12.56 -13.93
CA MET A 21 12.39 -11.78 -14.27
C MET A 21 11.79 -11.13 -13.01
N GLU A 22 11.97 -9.81 -12.85
CA GLU A 22 11.45 -8.99 -11.73
C GLU A 22 9.97 -8.62 -11.93
N GLU A 23 9.19 -9.55 -12.46
CA GLU A 23 7.75 -9.38 -12.63
C GLU A 23 7.01 -10.44 -11.82
N GLY A 24 5.89 -10.04 -11.22
CA GLY A 24 5.09 -10.97 -10.46
C GLY A 24 3.91 -10.29 -9.78
N SER A 25 3.21 -11.09 -8.99
CA SER A 25 2.12 -10.60 -8.15
C SER A 25 2.30 -11.05 -6.71
N ILE A 26 1.94 -10.16 -5.78
CA ILE A 26 1.83 -10.47 -4.36
C ILE A 26 0.37 -10.37 -3.96
N ARG A 27 -0.16 -11.45 -3.39
CA ARG A 27 -1.40 -11.42 -2.63
C ARG A 27 -1.07 -11.04 -1.19
N TYR A 28 -1.71 -10.00 -0.68
CA TYR A 28 -1.61 -9.59 0.71
C TYR A 28 -2.87 -9.96 1.47
N LEU A 29 -2.69 -10.42 2.70
CA LEU A 29 -3.75 -10.51 3.69
C LEU A 29 -3.80 -9.21 4.48
N VAL A 30 -4.89 -8.46 4.35
CA VAL A 30 -5.16 -7.25 5.12
C VAL A 30 -6.06 -7.63 6.29
N THR A 31 -5.54 -7.56 7.51
CA THR A 31 -6.29 -7.73 8.75
C THR A 31 -6.62 -6.37 9.33
N HIS A 32 -7.89 -6.11 9.55
CA HIS A 32 -8.36 -4.88 10.17
C HIS A 32 -8.86 -5.18 11.58
N ASN A 33 -8.43 -4.41 12.58
CA ASN A 33 -8.92 -4.53 13.94
C ASN A 33 -9.73 -3.28 14.32
N TRP A 34 -11.05 -3.43 14.43
CA TRP A 34 -11.96 -2.32 14.73
C TRP A 34 -11.63 -1.62 16.05
N THR A 35 -11.38 -2.40 17.11
CA THR A 35 -11.11 -1.87 18.45
C THR A 35 -9.84 -1.03 18.48
N LYS A 36 -8.77 -1.49 17.82
CA LYS A 36 -7.52 -0.74 17.69
C LYS A 36 -7.69 0.50 16.81
N LYS A 37 -8.45 0.42 15.71
CA LYS A 37 -8.79 1.59 14.88
C LYS A 37 -9.51 2.66 15.70
N MET A 38 -10.49 2.28 16.52
CA MET A 38 -11.21 3.18 17.41
C MET A 38 -10.31 3.77 18.51
N ALA A 39 -9.40 2.96 19.06
CA ALA A 39 -8.45 3.41 20.07
C ALA A 39 -7.47 4.46 19.54
N ALA A 40 -7.09 4.37 18.26
CA ALA A 40 -6.23 5.33 17.60
C ALA A 40 -6.88 6.71 17.34
N VAL A 41 -8.20 6.84 17.48
CA VAL A 41 -8.90 8.13 17.30
C VAL A 41 -8.84 8.95 18.59
N ASP A 42 -8.09 10.06 18.56
CA ASP A 42 -7.76 10.88 19.73
C ASP A 42 -8.82 11.94 20.10
N TYR A 43 -9.74 12.26 19.19
CA TYR A 43 -10.69 13.37 19.34
C TYR A 43 -12.13 12.96 19.68
N ILE A 44 -12.39 11.67 19.94
CA ILE A 44 -13.72 11.17 20.32
C ILE A 44 -13.81 11.06 21.84
N SER A 45 -14.87 11.64 22.41
CA SER A 45 -15.14 11.57 23.85
C SER A 45 -15.36 10.13 24.32
N LYS A 46 -15.01 9.83 25.59
CA LYS A 46 -15.16 8.49 26.16
C LYS A 46 -16.61 7.98 26.06
N GLN A 47 -17.59 8.84 26.37
CA GLN A 47 -19.01 8.51 26.28
C GLN A 47 -19.43 8.14 24.85
N GLN A 48 -18.98 8.90 23.86
CA GLN A 48 -19.30 8.64 22.46
C GLN A 48 -18.63 7.36 21.98
N ARG A 49 -17.39 7.09 22.39
CA ARG A 49 -16.68 5.84 22.10
C ARG A 49 -17.43 4.61 22.66
N GLU A 50 -17.92 4.69 23.90
CA GLU A 50 -18.73 3.64 24.52
C GLU A 50 -20.07 3.43 23.80
N ARG A 51 -20.74 4.51 23.39
CA ARG A 51 -21.96 4.44 22.58
C ARG A 51 -21.72 3.73 21.25
N ILE A 52 -20.64 4.09 20.55
CA ILE A 52 -20.25 3.48 19.28
C ILE A 52 -19.97 1.98 19.48
N ALA A 53 -19.22 1.61 20.53
CA ALA A 53 -18.95 0.21 20.86
C ALA A 53 -20.23 -0.60 21.16
N TYR A 54 -21.20 0.01 21.84
CA TYR A 54 -22.49 -0.62 22.11
C TYR A 54 -23.33 -0.84 20.83
N MET A 55 -23.36 0.14 19.91
CA MET A 55 -24.17 0.07 18.69
C MET A 55 -23.64 -0.93 17.64
N TRP A 56 -22.31 -1.02 17.50
CA TRP A 56 -21.68 -1.79 16.42
C TRP A 56 -21.17 -3.16 16.88
N GLY A 57 -21.27 -3.44 18.18
CA GLY A 57 -20.79 -4.69 18.78
C GLY A 57 -19.27 -4.81 18.74
N ASN A 58 -18.74 -5.81 19.44
CA ASN A 58 -17.32 -6.12 19.45
C ASN A 58 -16.94 -7.00 18.24
N ARG A 59 -17.38 -6.61 17.01
CA ARG A 59 -17.00 -7.31 15.77
C ARG A 59 -15.48 -7.26 15.66
N SER A 60 -14.89 -8.42 15.93
CA SER A 60 -13.49 -8.57 16.29
C SER A 60 -12.76 -9.06 15.07
N GLU A 61 -12.11 -8.10 14.44
CA GLU A 61 -11.26 -8.29 13.28
C GLU A 61 -11.99 -8.77 12.02
N TRP A 62 -11.53 -8.30 10.86
CA TRP A 62 -11.95 -8.85 9.58
C TRP A 62 -10.78 -8.84 8.62
N LYS A 63 -10.78 -9.78 7.69
CA LYS A 63 -9.69 -9.97 6.75
C LYS A 63 -10.17 -9.81 5.32
N VAL A 64 -9.34 -9.18 4.50
CA VAL A 64 -9.56 -9.08 3.06
C VAL A 64 -8.26 -9.36 2.32
N TYR A 65 -8.36 -9.93 1.12
CA TYR A 65 -7.20 -10.07 0.25
C TYR A 65 -7.09 -8.87 -0.69
N THR A 66 -5.87 -8.43 -0.92
CA THR A 66 -5.52 -7.46 -1.96
C THR A 66 -4.39 -8.01 -2.80
N VAL A 67 -4.21 -7.47 -4.01
CA VAL A 67 -3.18 -7.93 -4.93
C VAL A 67 -2.37 -6.74 -5.42
N LEU A 68 -1.05 -6.89 -5.36
CA LEU A 68 -0.09 -6.02 -6.03
C LEU A 68 0.50 -6.76 -7.21
N TYR A 69 0.42 -6.18 -8.40
CA TYR A 69 1.16 -6.58 -9.57
C TYR A 69 2.35 -5.64 -9.70
N PHE A 70 3.55 -6.17 -9.93
CA PHE A 70 4.76 -5.38 -10.03
C PHE A 70 5.62 -5.82 -11.22
N SER A 71 6.34 -4.85 -11.77
CA SER A 71 7.46 -5.02 -12.69
C SER A 71 8.58 -4.06 -12.28
N ALA A 72 9.73 -4.15 -12.95
CA ALA A 72 10.82 -3.20 -12.80
C ALA A 72 10.41 -1.72 -13.07
N THR A 73 9.34 -1.50 -13.83
CA THR A 73 8.98 -0.18 -14.39
C THR A 73 7.69 0.39 -13.80
N GLN A 74 6.76 -0.47 -13.36
CA GLN A 74 5.45 -0.05 -12.90
C GLN A 74 4.88 -1.02 -11.86
N SER A 75 3.89 -0.56 -11.11
CA SER A 75 3.10 -1.40 -10.22
C SER A 75 1.62 -1.03 -10.26
N ARG A 76 0.76 -2.01 -10.00
CA ARG A 76 -0.69 -1.82 -9.86
C ARG A 76 -1.21 -2.60 -8.65
N TYR A 77 -1.92 -1.91 -7.77
CA TYR A 77 -2.55 -2.49 -6.58
C TYR A 77 -4.06 -2.39 -6.66
N GLU A 78 -4.76 -3.46 -6.30
CA GLU A 78 -6.22 -3.52 -6.26
C GLU A 78 -6.73 -4.50 -5.19
N ASP A 79 -8.03 -4.44 -4.90
CA ASP A 79 -8.67 -5.43 -4.04
C ASP A 79 -8.80 -6.77 -4.76
N SER A 80 -8.50 -7.88 -4.08
CA SER A 80 -8.60 -9.22 -4.65
C SER A 80 -10.06 -9.64 -4.80
N GLU A 81 -10.38 -10.45 -5.80
CA GLU A 81 -11.69 -11.10 -5.90
C GLU A 81 -11.86 -12.28 -4.95
N GLU A 82 -10.76 -12.80 -4.42
CA GLU A 82 -10.74 -13.88 -3.44
C GLU A 82 -11.26 -13.42 -2.08
N ARG A 83 -12.01 -14.30 -1.41
CA ARG A 83 -12.51 -14.06 -0.06
C ARG A 83 -11.51 -14.61 0.95
N ALA A 84 -11.19 -13.81 1.96
CA ALA A 84 -10.39 -14.29 3.09
C ALA A 84 -11.25 -15.06 4.11
N GLU A 85 -12.53 -14.72 4.24
CA GLU A 85 -13.45 -15.33 5.19
C GLU A 85 -14.74 -15.82 4.49
N PRO A 86 -15.27 -17.01 4.86
CA PRO A 86 -16.49 -17.57 4.25
C PRO A 86 -17.73 -16.71 4.49
N ASP A 87 -17.82 -16.10 5.67
CA ASP A 87 -18.98 -15.35 6.19
C ASP A 87 -18.86 -13.83 5.93
N ASP A 88 -18.06 -13.41 4.96
CA ASP A 88 -17.95 -12.01 4.52
C ASP A 88 -19.23 -11.58 3.76
N GLU A 89 -20.35 -11.58 4.48
CA GLU A 89 -21.69 -11.14 4.05
C GLU A 89 -21.94 -9.68 4.44
N GLY A 90 -20.92 -8.83 4.33
CA GLY A 90 -21.10 -7.38 4.43
C GLY A 90 -22.12 -6.87 3.41
N TYR A 91 -22.89 -5.85 3.80
CA TYR A 91 -24.05 -5.27 3.08
C TYR A 91 -23.79 -4.70 1.66
N SER A 92 -22.58 -4.83 1.10
CA SER A 92 -22.26 -4.32 -0.23
C SER A 92 -21.74 -5.42 -1.14
N TRP A 93 -22.62 -5.90 -2.03
CA TRP A 93 -22.29 -6.75 -3.17
C TRP A 93 -21.35 -6.08 -4.19
N ARG A 94 -21.02 -4.79 -4.00
CA ARG A 94 -20.10 -4.04 -4.85
C ARG A 94 -18.90 -3.61 -4.02
N LYS A 95 -17.71 -4.08 -4.41
CA LYS A 95 -16.45 -3.52 -3.94
C LYS A 95 -16.31 -2.10 -4.46
N ASP A 96 -15.85 -1.23 -3.60
CA ASP A 96 -15.53 0.13 -3.96
C ASP A 96 -14.40 0.12 -5.00
N VAL A 97 -14.44 1.05 -5.95
CA VAL A 97 -13.38 1.15 -6.94
C VAL A 97 -12.08 1.55 -6.24
N TYR A 98 -11.10 0.64 -6.22
CA TYR A 98 -9.77 0.90 -5.69
C TYR A 98 -8.70 0.28 -6.58
N ASN A 99 -8.09 1.12 -7.41
CA ASN A 99 -6.98 0.74 -8.28
C ASN A 99 -5.90 1.81 -8.14
N ILE A 100 -4.70 1.42 -7.74
CA ILE A 100 -3.57 2.32 -7.55
C ILE A 100 -2.50 1.93 -8.55
N LYS A 101 -2.09 2.83 -9.43
CA LYS A 101 -1.01 2.58 -10.39
C LYS A 101 0.13 3.56 -10.19
N ARG A 102 1.36 3.02 -10.17
CA ARG A 102 2.61 3.77 -10.06
C ARG A 102 3.46 3.42 -11.27
N ASP A 103 3.94 4.44 -11.97
CA ASP A 103 4.90 4.28 -13.07
C ASP A 103 6.21 4.96 -12.65
N PHE A 104 7.24 4.15 -12.48
CA PHE A 104 8.55 4.57 -12.00
C PHE A 104 9.44 5.12 -13.13
N GLU A 105 9.19 4.74 -14.38
CA GLU A 105 9.92 5.27 -15.54
C GLU A 105 9.45 6.68 -15.88
N SER A 106 8.14 6.90 -15.92
CA SER A 106 7.55 8.21 -16.22
C SER A 106 7.39 9.09 -14.99
N ASN A 107 7.61 8.54 -13.79
CA ASN A 107 7.40 9.20 -12.50
C ASN A 107 5.97 9.76 -12.36
N THR A 108 4.97 8.96 -12.76
CA THR A 108 3.56 9.34 -12.74
C THR A 108 2.72 8.41 -11.87
N ILE A 109 1.59 8.95 -11.39
CA ILE A 109 0.56 8.18 -10.67
C ILE A 109 -0.74 8.22 -11.43
N GLN A 110 -1.47 7.11 -11.35
CA GLN A 110 -2.85 7.02 -11.84
C GLN A 110 -3.66 6.19 -10.84
N ASP A 111 -4.47 6.86 -10.02
CA ASP A 111 -5.30 6.21 -9.00
C ASP A 111 -6.77 6.32 -9.35
N ALA A 112 -7.53 5.26 -9.17
CA ALA A 112 -8.99 5.29 -9.20
C ALA A 112 -9.50 4.86 -7.83
N ILE A 113 -10.01 5.84 -7.08
CA ILE A 113 -10.41 5.67 -5.68
C ILE A 113 -11.85 6.13 -5.51
N GLN A 114 -12.68 5.28 -4.92
CA GLN A 114 -14.00 5.68 -4.46
C GLN A 114 -13.93 6.26 -3.05
N LEU A 115 -14.46 7.48 -2.90
CA LEU A 115 -14.51 8.21 -1.65
C LEU A 115 -15.93 8.79 -1.50
N LEU A 116 -16.59 8.49 -0.37
CA LEU A 116 -17.95 8.98 -0.07
C LEU A 116 -18.97 8.71 -1.19
N GLY A 117 -18.89 7.52 -1.79
CA GLY A 117 -19.79 7.08 -2.88
C GLY A 117 -19.51 7.70 -4.24
N LYS A 118 -18.43 8.47 -4.40
CA LYS A 118 -17.99 9.04 -5.69
C LYS A 118 -16.63 8.50 -6.06
N THR A 119 -16.47 8.11 -7.33
CA THR A 119 -15.16 7.68 -7.86
C THR A 119 -14.37 8.88 -8.38
N TYR A 120 -13.11 8.95 -7.98
CA TYR A 120 -12.14 9.94 -8.39
C TYR A 120 -11.00 9.25 -9.15
N VAL A 121 -10.55 9.87 -10.23
CA VAL A 121 -9.39 9.45 -10.99
C VAL A 121 -8.30 10.50 -10.77
N ILE A 122 -7.22 10.12 -10.10
CA ILE A 122 -6.15 11.01 -9.67
C ILE A 122 -4.95 10.77 -10.57
N GLU A 123 -4.53 11.79 -11.31
CA GLU A 123 -3.42 11.72 -12.25
C GLU A 123 -2.43 12.86 -11.96
N ASP A 124 -1.25 12.50 -11.47
CA ASP A 124 -0.23 13.46 -11.06
C ASP A 124 1.18 12.90 -11.13
N THR A 125 2.16 13.69 -10.70
CA THR A 125 3.54 13.23 -10.51
C THR A 125 3.66 12.33 -9.29
N LEU A 126 4.48 11.30 -9.40
CA LEU A 126 4.84 10.42 -8.29
C LEU A 126 5.72 11.17 -7.28
N ILE A 127 5.18 11.34 -6.08
CA ILE A 127 5.90 11.87 -4.92
C ILE A 127 5.95 10.75 -3.89
N ALA A 128 7.14 10.21 -3.66
CA ALA A 128 7.36 9.20 -2.65
C ALA A 128 7.25 9.82 -1.23
N PRO A 129 6.65 9.11 -0.26
CA PRO A 129 6.65 9.56 1.12
C PRO A 129 8.06 9.53 1.72
N GLU A 130 8.33 10.44 2.65
CA GLU A 130 9.61 10.53 3.36
C GLU A 130 9.69 9.48 4.47
N TRP A 131 10.37 8.37 4.18
CA TRP A 131 10.56 7.28 5.13
C TRP A 131 11.75 7.50 6.07
N LYS A 132 11.58 7.12 7.33
CA LYS A 132 12.68 6.95 8.29
C LYS A 132 13.05 5.47 8.35
N ILE A 133 14.14 5.10 7.68
CA ILE A 133 14.66 3.74 7.70
C ILE A 133 15.32 3.46 9.05
N LEU A 134 15.02 2.30 9.62
CA LEU A 134 15.53 1.82 10.90
C LEU A 134 16.32 0.53 10.69
N ASN A 135 17.26 0.23 11.59
CA ASN A 135 18.14 -0.94 11.47
C ASN A 135 17.52 -2.23 12.02
N ASP A 136 16.21 -2.25 12.27
CA ASP A 136 15.51 -3.45 12.71
C ASP A 136 15.32 -4.37 11.51
N ILE A 137 15.63 -5.66 11.68
CA ILE A 137 15.49 -6.69 10.66
C ILE A 137 14.47 -7.72 11.14
N LYS A 138 13.62 -8.19 10.22
CA LYS A 138 12.62 -9.23 10.46
C LYS A 138 12.45 -10.07 9.20
N GLU A 139 12.15 -11.36 9.36
CA GLU A 139 11.74 -12.20 8.24
C GLU A 139 10.23 -12.05 7.98
N VAL A 140 9.84 -11.80 6.73
CA VAL A 140 8.43 -11.72 6.28
C VAL A 140 8.28 -12.56 5.02
N ALA A 141 7.35 -13.51 5.03
CA ALA A 141 7.09 -14.40 3.89
C ALA A 141 8.36 -15.10 3.33
N GLY A 142 9.35 -15.38 4.18
CA GLY A 142 10.62 -16.01 3.79
C GLY A 142 11.72 -15.04 3.31
N HIS A 143 11.44 -13.73 3.30
CA HIS A 143 12.38 -12.69 2.87
C HIS A 143 12.92 -11.90 4.07
N VAL A 144 14.20 -11.52 4.01
CA VAL A 144 14.82 -10.66 5.02
C VAL A 144 14.41 -9.22 4.76
N CYS A 145 13.64 -8.65 5.68
CA CYS A 145 13.11 -7.31 5.57
C CYS A 145 13.73 -6.34 6.57
N MET A 146 13.87 -5.09 6.17
CA MET A 146 14.28 -3.99 7.04
C MET A 146 13.11 -3.07 7.34
N LYS A 147 13.11 -2.49 8.53
CA LYS A 147 12.02 -1.63 9.01
C LYS A 147 12.15 -0.20 8.48
N ALA A 148 11.03 0.38 8.13
CA ALA A 148 10.88 1.80 7.86
C ALA A 148 9.66 2.35 8.60
N PHE A 149 9.72 3.63 8.95
CA PHE A 149 8.66 4.32 9.67
C PHE A 149 8.23 5.58 8.92
N LEU A 150 6.92 5.81 8.87
CA LEU A 150 6.27 6.98 8.28
C LEU A 150 5.15 7.45 9.21
N GLU A 151 5.00 8.77 9.34
CA GLU A 151 3.91 9.38 10.10
C GLU A 151 3.01 10.16 9.14
N ASP A 152 1.77 9.70 8.95
CA ASP A 152 0.76 10.40 8.16
C ASP A 152 0.12 11.49 9.02
N THR A 153 0.48 12.74 8.76
CA THR A 153 -0.04 13.90 9.48
C THR A 153 -1.49 14.25 9.13
N LEU A 154 -1.99 13.79 7.98
CA LEU A 154 -3.37 14.02 7.57
C LEU A 154 -4.31 13.09 8.34
N LYS A 155 -4.04 11.78 8.28
CA LYS A 155 -4.86 10.77 8.96
C LYS A 155 -4.47 10.54 10.42
N GLN A 156 -3.37 11.14 10.89
CA GLN A 156 -2.78 10.93 12.21
C GLN A 156 -2.47 9.44 12.45
N GLN A 157 -1.78 8.83 11.49
CA GLN A 157 -1.45 7.41 11.52
C GLN A 157 0.07 7.21 11.62
N LYS A 158 0.45 6.23 12.44
CA LYS A 158 1.81 5.71 12.52
C LYS A 158 1.89 4.48 11.64
N ILE A 159 2.74 4.53 10.63
CA ILE A 159 2.89 3.48 9.62
C ILE A 159 4.28 2.89 9.78
N THR A 160 4.35 1.60 10.11
CA THR A 160 5.58 0.82 10.11
C THR A 160 5.55 -0.11 8.90
N ALA A 161 6.52 0.00 8.02
CA ALA A 161 6.67 -0.87 6.86
C ALA A 161 7.90 -1.77 7.01
N TRP A 162 7.80 -3.00 6.51
CA TRP A 162 8.93 -3.92 6.38
C TRP A 162 9.14 -4.21 4.90
N PHE A 163 10.32 -3.84 4.39
CA PHE A 163 10.66 -3.99 2.98
C PHE A 163 11.78 -4.99 2.77
N ALA A 164 11.65 -5.83 1.74
CA ALA A 164 12.58 -6.90 1.43
C ALA A 164 13.90 -6.36 0.86
N LEU A 165 15.03 -6.87 1.37
CA LEU A 165 16.37 -6.45 0.93
C LEU A 165 16.84 -7.17 -0.35
N ASP A 166 16.27 -8.34 -0.64
CA ASP A 166 16.55 -9.17 -1.80
C ASP A 166 15.63 -8.89 -3.00
N MET A 167 14.58 -8.07 -2.81
CA MET A 167 13.67 -7.62 -3.87
C MET A 167 13.77 -6.10 -4.05
N PRO A 168 14.72 -5.58 -4.85
CA PRO A 168 15.05 -4.14 -4.95
C PRO A 168 14.06 -3.33 -5.81
N LEU A 169 12.76 -3.45 -5.52
CA LEU A 169 11.68 -2.75 -6.22
C LEU A 169 10.97 -1.77 -5.29
N SER A 170 10.83 -0.51 -5.70
CA SER A 170 10.22 0.55 -4.87
C SER A 170 8.68 0.52 -4.84
N ALA A 171 8.08 -0.66 -4.93
CA ALA A 171 6.64 -0.87 -4.91
C ALA A 171 6.15 -1.33 -3.52
N GLY A 172 4.84 -1.30 -3.31
CA GLY A 172 4.22 -1.70 -2.05
C GLY A 172 2.69 -1.69 -2.12
N PRO A 173 2.03 -2.16 -1.05
CA PRO A 173 0.58 -2.18 -0.96
C PRO A 173 0.00 -0.76 -0.77
N GLU A 174 -1.28 -0.61 -1.08
CA GLU A 174 -2.01 0.66 -0.99
C GLU A 174 -1.33 1.74 -1.86
N ARG A 175 -1.05 2.91 -1.30
CA ARG A 175 -0.34 4.02 -1.97
C ARG A 175 1.12 4.11 -1.52
N LEU A 176 1.63 3.11 -0.79
CA LEU A 176 2.95 3.12 -0.17
C LEU A 176 4.01 2.65 -1.19
N CYS A 177 5.05 3.45 -1.35
CA CYS A 177 6.17 3.23 -2.27
C CYS A 177 7.38 4.06 -1.81
N GLY A 178 8.50 4.01 -2.54
CA GLY A 178 9.66 4.88 -2.28
C GLY A 178 10.72 4.29 -1.36
N LEU A 179 10.58 3.04 -0.93
CA LEU A 179 11.63 2.31 -0.21
C LEU A 179 12.59 1.62 -1.18
N PRO A 180 13.83 1.30 -0.77
CA PRO A 180 14.81 0.63 -1.64
C PRO A 180 14.44 -0.81 -2.04
N GLY A 181 13.39 -1.37 -1.45
CA GLY A 181 12.90 -2.70 -1.75
C GLY A 181 11.40 -2.83 -1.55
N LEU A 182 10.87 -3.98 -1.95
CA LEU A 182 9.44 -4.24 -2.02
C LEU A 182 8.84 -4.34 -0.62
N ILE A 183 7.79 -3.57 -0.34
CA ILE A 183 7.13 -3.58 0.96
C ILE A 183 6.31 -4.85 1.09
N LEU A 184 6.70 -5.75 2.00
CA LEU A 184 6.01 -7.03 2.23
C LEU A 184 5.05 -6.99 3.42
N GLU A 185 5.27 -6.09 4.38
CA GLU A 185 4.35 -5.91 5.50
C GLU A 185 4.19 -4.43 5.85
N VAL A 186 2.98 -4.04 6.23
CA VAL A 186 2.66 -2.72 6.74
C VAL A 186 1.77 -2.86 7.96
N ASP A 187 2.21 -2.28 9.08
CA ASP A 187 1.43 -2.12 10.29
C ASP A 187 1.05 -0.65 10.47
N VAL A 188 -0.24 -0.37 10.55
CA VAL A 188 -0.80 0.95 10.85
C VAL A 188 -1.36 0.95 12.26
N ASN A 189 -0.87 1.88 13.08
CA ASN A 189 -1.31 2.12 14.46
C ASN A 189 -1.32 0.84 15.33
N ASP A 190 -0.20 0.12 15.35
CA ASP A 190 0.07 -1.02 16.25
C ASP A 190 -0.98 -2.15 16.13
N GLY A 191 -1.34 -2.48 14.89
CA GLY A 191 -2.24 -3.55 14.49
C GLY A 191 -3.68 -3.11 14.25
N ALA A 192 -3.96 -1.82 14.14
CA ALA A 192 -5.28 -1.34 13.71
C ALA A 192 -5.58 -1.77 12.26
N MET A 193 -4.54 -1.81 11.43
CA MET A 193 -4.54 -2.45 10.13
C MET A 193 -3.17 -3.06 9.87
N LEU A 194 -3.15 -4.36 9.60
CA LEU A 194 -1.95 -5.10 9.25
C LEU A 194 -2.11 -5.64 7.83
N ILE A 195 -1.22 -5.24 6.92
CA ILE A 195 -1.11 -5.79 5.58
C ILE A 195 0.13 -6.69 5.59
N SER A 196 -0.01 -7.98 5.27
CA SER A 196 1.13 -8.90 5.20
C SER A 196 1.08 -9.68 3.89
N ALA A 197 2.23 -9.84 3.24
CA ALA A 197 2.38 -10.70 2.09
C ALA A 197 2.00 -12.14 2.48
N ASP A 198 1.04 -12.70 1.77
CA ASP A 198 0.51 -14.05 2.00
C ASP A 198 1.02 -15.02 0.94
N LYS A 199 1.08 -14.57 -0.33
CA LYS A 199 1.62 -15.36 -1.43
C LYS A 199 2.33 -14.47 -2.43
N ILE A 200 3.53 -14.88 -2.83
CA ILE A 200 4.33 -14.23 -3.87
C ILE A 200 4.42 -15.18 -5.07
N ASP A 201 4.10 -14.68 -6.25
CA ASP A 201 4.13 -15.44 -7.51
C ASP A 201 4.95 -14.67 -8.54
N LEU A 202 6.16 -15.17 -8.86
CA LEU A 202 7.07 -14.58 -9.83
C LEU A 202 6.76 -15.13 -11.22
N ARG A 203 6.15 -14.29 -12.05
CA ARG A 203 5.71 -14.65 -13.40
C ARG A 203 5.63 -13.41 -14.27
N LYS A 204 5.76 -13.60 -15.58
CA LYS A 204 5.48 -12.51 -16.53
C LYS A 204 4.03 -12.08 -16.41
N LEU A 205 3.84 -10.77 -16.42
CA LEU A 205 2.52 -10.17 -16.45
C LEU A 205 2.19 -9.74 -17.89
N ASP A 206 0.93 -9.86 -18.31
CA ASP A 206 0.47 -9.37 -19.62
C ASP A 206 -0.33 -8.09 -19.41
N LYS A 207 -1.59 -8.24 -19.01
CA LYS A 207 -2.54 -7.12 -18.92
C LYS A 207 -2.77 -6.65 -17.49
N GLU A 208 -2.24 -7.36 -16.51
CA GLU A 208 -2.47 -7.10 -15.09
C GLU A 208 -1.83 -5.80 -14.60
N LEU A 209 -0.91 -5.17 -15.36
CA LEU A 209 -0.36 -3.85 -15.05
C LEU A 209 -1.15 -2.69 -15.68
N ASN A 210 -2.11 -3.00 -16.55
CA ASN A 210 -2.92 -2.01 -17.22
C ASN A 210 -4.11 -1.59 -16.36
N MET A 211 -4.37 -0.29 -16.29
CA MET A 211 -5.60 0.20 -15.70
C MET A 211 -6.82 -0.22 -16.55
N PRO A 212 -8.00 -0.40 -15.93
CA PRO A 212 -9.22 -0.67 -16.67
C PRO A 212 -9.45 0.34 -17.80
N LYS A 213 -9.74 -0.15 -19.02
CA LYS A 213 -9.83 0.67 -20.26
C LYS A 213 -10.79 1.87 -20.17
N LYS A 214 -11.77 1.83 -19.26
CA LYS A 214 -12.70 2.93 -19.00
C LYS A 214 -12.75 3.23 -17.50
N LEU A 215 -11.79 4.01 -17.01
CA LEU A 215 -11.87 4.61 -15.68
C LEU A 215 -13.04 5.60 -15.65
N LYS A 216 -14.06 5.28 -14.84
CA LYS A 216 -15.21 6.16 -14.61
C LYS A 216 -14.98 6.93 -13.32
N GLY A 217 -15.05 8.26 -13.37
CA GLY A 217 -14.90 9.08 -12.18
C GLY A 217 -14.54 10.52 -12.53
N LYS A 218 -14.58 11.39 -11.52
CA LYS A 218 -14.11 12.78 -11.67
C LYS A 218 -12.58 12.78 -11.69
N ARG A 219 -11.99 13.30 -12.77
CA ARG A 219 -10.53 13.52 -12.84
C ARG A 219 -10.14 14.68 -11.93
N ILE A 220 -9.17 14.47 -11.06
CA ILE A 220 -8.67 15.46 -10.11
C ILE A 220 -7.16 15.34 -9.94
N LYS A 221 -6.53 16.36 -9.36
CA LYS A 221 -5.13 16.35 -8.95
C LYS A 221 -4.94 15.81 -7.54
N GLU A 222 -3.72 15.44 -7.19
CA GLU A 222 -3.39 14.87 -5.87
C GLU A 222 -3.78 15.84 -4.75
N ALA A 223 -3.46 17.13 -4.93
CA ALA A 223 -3.82 18.18 -3.97
C ALA A 223 -5.34 18.31 -3.72
N GLU A 224 -6.16 18.14 -4.76
CA GLU A 224 -7.62 18.14 -4.61
C GLU A 224 -8.11 16.93 -3.81
N TYR A 225 -7.50 15.76 -4.05
CA TYR A 225 -7.82 14.55 -3.29
C TYR A 225 -7.49 14.71 -1.80
N TYR A 226 -6.30 15.24 -1.48
CA TYR A 226 -5.93 15.58 -0.10
C TYR A 226 -6.90 16.58 0.54
N ALA A 227 -7.36 17.59 -0.20
CA ALA A 227 -8.33 18.55 0.30
C ALA A 227 -9.69 17.90 0.64
N LEU A 228 -10.14 16.93 -0.18
CA LEU A 228 -11.36 16.16 0.10
C LEU A 228 -11.22 15.31 1.36
N LEU A 229 -10.09 14.62 1.54
CA LEU A 229 -9.81 13.84 2.73
C LEU A 229 -9.75 14.72 3.98
N LYS A 230 -9.01 15.84 3.91
CA LYS A 230 -8.87 16.80 5.01
C LYS A 230 -10.24 17.30 5.47
N LYS A 231 -11.08 17.73 4.52
CA LYS A 231 -12.44 18.21 4.83
C LYS A 231 -13.27 17.14 5.53
N HIS A 232 -13.24 15.91 5.01
CA HIS A 232 -13.97 14.78 5.62
C HIS A 232 -13.50 14.50 7.06
N ILE A 233 -12.19 14.49 7.29
CA ILE A 233 -11.59 14.29 8.62
C ILE A 233 -12.02 15.41 9.58
N GLU A 234 -11.98 16.67 9.14
CA GLU A 234 -12.42 17.81 9.94
C GLU A 234 -13.91 17.76 10.29
N ASP A 235 -14.76 17.39 9.33
CA ASP A 235 -16.21 17.26 9.54
C ASP A 235 -16.53 16.13 10.53
N ARG A 236 -15.86 14.98 10.42
CA ARG A 236 -16.00 13.86 11.36
C ARG A 236 -15.47 14.19 12.75
N ARG A 237 -14.37 14.94 12.83
CA ARG A 237 -13.83 15.45 14.10
C ARG A 237 -14.83 16.35 14.83
N LYS A 238 -15.48 17.27 14.11
CA LYS A 238 -16.54 18.14 14.68
C LYS A 238 -17.76 17.35 15.14
N ALA A 239 -18.07 16.24 14.47
CA ALA A 239 -19.19 15.36 14.82
C ALA A 239 -18.86 14.35 15.93
N GLU A 240 -17.62 14.31 16.43
CA GLU A 240 -17.11 13.24 17.32
C GLU A 240 -17.32 11.82 16.73
N GLU A 241 -17.13 11.69 15.42
CA GLU A 241 -17.27 10.42 14.71
C GLU A 241 -15.92 9.97 14.13
N PRO A 242 -15.66 8.67 14.00
CA PRO A 242 -14.41 8.18 13.43
C PRO A 242 -14.25 8.61 11.96
N ALA A 243 -13.18 9.33 11.65
CA ALA A 243 -12.89 9.79 10.28
C ALA A 243 -12.76 8.64 9.28
N PHE A 244 -12.29 7.47 9.71
CA PHE A 244 -12.19 6.30 8.85
C PHE A 244 -13.55 5.74 8.40
N TRP A 245 -14.67 6.26 8.90
CA TRP A 245 -15.98 5.98 8.32
C TRP A 245 -16.16 6.75 7.01
N GLY A 246 -16.26 6.01 5.90
CA GLY A 246 -16.46 6.58 4.56
C GLY A 246 -15.18 6.88 3.78
N MET A 247 -14.02 6.52 4.33
CA MET A 247 -12.74 6.52 3.63
C MET A 247 -11.95 5.26 3.96
N ARG A 248 -11.04 4.86 3.08
CA ARG A 248 -10.12 3.75 3.36
C ARG A 248 -9.18 4.15 4.50
N TYR A 249 -9.05 3.27 5.50
CA TYR A 249 -8.16 3.46 6.65
C TYR A 249 -6.75 3.67 6.14
#